data_AF-A0A661P4A9-F1
#
_entry.id   AF-A0A661P4A9-F1
#
_cell.length_a   1.000
_cell.length_b   1.000
_cell.length_c   1.000
_cell.angle_alpha   90.00
_cell.angle_beta   90.00
_cell.angle_gamma   90.00
#
_symmetry.space_group_name_H-M   'P 1'
#
loop_
_entity.id
_entity.type
_entity.pdbx_description
1 polymer ?
#
loop_
_entity_poly.entity_id
_entity_poly.type
_entity_poly.pdbx_seq_one_letter_code
_entity_poly.pdbx_strand_id
1 'polypeptide(L)'
;MTRIKATATKGRVGCSTPRVGWGLISLALGLTMAVGWGCSSKGTDLHNTGTRGPAVIELRLPETIGDRSVSLRRPAVQFDHQAHAQALQKEGCESCHQVDQSRVKEGSPAGHKPLVFQVLPDLDGTDRDGSMDAYHELCLDCHNDRSAAGKKSGAVACGECHVERHVESEATPSLRESLRFDSSLHYRHVKAHDDKCEACHHVAGEGPGQRVYKKGAEESCRGCHGAVEQEGRPSLQHAVHQD
;
A
#
# COMPACT_ATOMS: atom_id res chain seq x y z
N MET A 1 26.41 -15.57 43.24
CA MET A 1 25.48 -16.41 44.03
C MET A 1 24.10 -16.25 43.40
N THR A 2 23.38 -17.22 42.85
CA THR A 2 23.53 -18.67 42.70
C THR A 2 22.58 -19.04 41.55
N ARG A 3 23.07 -19.80 40.55
CA ARG A 3 22.24 -20.44 39.51
C ARG A 3 21.49 -21.61 40.15
N ILE A 4 20.20 -21.79 39.82
CA ILE A 4 19.52 -23.08 40.03
C ILE A 4 18.92 -23.53 38.70
N LYS A 5 19.52 -24.60 38.16
CA LYS A 5 18.95 -25.51 37.15
C LYS A 5 18.18 -26.61 37.88
N ALA A 6 17.08 -27.08 37.31
CA ALA A 6 16.54 -28.43 37.53
C ALA A 6 15.78 -28.82 36.24
N THR A 7 16.38 -29.56 35.31
CA THR A 7 16.45 -31.04 35.17
C THR A 7 15.10 -31.74 35.07
N ALA A 8 14.90 -32.32 33.88
CA ALA A 8 13.84 -33.25 33.51
C ALA A 8 13.96 -34.60 34.22
N THR A 9 12.82 -35.28 34.40
CA THR A 9 12.75 -36.71 34.71
C THR A 9 11.71 -37.40 33.83
N LYS A 10 12.18 -38.43 33.11
CA LYS A 10 11.41 -39.49 32.45
C LYS A 10 10.99 -40.55 33.47
N GLY A 11 9.82 -41.16 33.29
CA GLY A 11 9.42 -42.46 33.86
C GLY A 11 8.07 -42.88 33.29
N ARG A 12 8.02 -43.67 32.21
CA ARG A 12 7.92 -45.15 32.12
C ARG A 12 6.61 -45.77 32.63
N VAL A 13 5.83 -46.26 31.65
CA VAL A 13 5.13 -47.55 31.52
C VAL A 13 4.59 -48.24 32.78
N GLY A 14 3.27 -48.43 32.80
CA GLY A 14 2.58 -49.48 33.53
C GLY A 14 1.45 -50.04 32.68
N CYS A 15 1.64 -51.26 32.18
CA CYS A 15 0.68 -52.07 31.45
C CYS A 15 -0.29 -52.73 32.45
N SER A 16 -1.60 -52.63 32.24
CA SER A 16 -2.56 -53.58 32.84
C SER A 16 -3.77 -53.75 31.92
N THR A 17 -4.02 -55.00 31.55
CA THR A 17 -5.25 -55.53 30.93
C THR A 17 -5.89 -56.51 31.95
N PRO A 18 -7.02 -57.16 31.66
CA PRO A 18 -8.31 -56.63 31.22
C PRO A 18 -9.45 -57.10 32.17
N ARG A 19 -10.66 -56.54 32.04
CA ARG A 19 -11.88 -57.26 32.44
C ARG A 19 -12.94 -57.11 31.35
N VAL A 20 -13.23 -58.26 30.75
CA VAL A 20 -14.23 -58.47 29.71
C VAL A 20 -15.61 -58.45 30.38
N GLY A 21 -16.47 -57.55 29.93
CA GLY A 21 -17.90 -57.55 30.23
C GLY A 21 -18.66 -57.58 28.91
N TRP A 22 -19.29 -58.71 28.61
CA TRP A 22 -20.22 -58.86 27.49
C TRP A 22 -21.51 -58.09 27.76
N GLY A 23 -21.90 -57.23 26.81
CA GLY A 23 -23.20 -56.57 26.77
C GLY A 23 -23.49 -56.18 25.32
N LEU A 24 -24.36 -56.95 24.67
CA LEU A 24 -24.83 -56.76 23.32
C LEU A 24 -25.70 -55.48 23.20
N ILE A 25 -25.78 -54.95 21.97
CA ILE A 25 -27.00 -54.45 21.27
C ILE A 25 -26.81 -53.07 20.59
N SER A 26 -26.95 -53.14 19.26
CA SER A 26 -27.48 -52.15 18.30
C SER A 26 -26.59 -51.10 17.63
N LEU A 27 -26.53 -51.27 16.31
CA LEU A 27 -26.33 -50.28 15.25
C LEU A 27 -26.96 -48.91 15.58
N ALA A 28 -26.17 -47.85 15.38
CA ALA A 28 -26.62 -46.68 14.61
C ALA A 28 -25.40 -45.97 14.01
N LEU A 29 -25.33 -46.06 12.69
CA LEU A 29 -24.45 -45.30 11.81
C LEU A 29 -24.73 -43.80 12.01
N GLY A 30 -23.71 -43.00 12.29
CA GLY A 30 -23.84 -41.56 12.47
C GLY A 30 -22.53 -40.83 12.27
N LEU A 31 -21.92 -41.03 11.10
CA LEU A 31 -20.76 -40.25 10.65
C LEU A 31 -21.23 -38.83 10.30
N THR A 32 -21.19 -37.92 11.27
CA THR A 32 -21.36 -36.48 11.00
C THR A 32 -20.09 -35.97 10.30
N MET A 33 -20.07 -36.03 8.97
CA MET A 33 -19.17 -35.19 8.18
C MET A 33 -19.57 -33.73 8.39
N ALA A 34 -18.86 -33.05 9.26
CA ALA A 34 -18.83 -31.59 9.24
C ALA A 34 -18.11 -31.18 7.94
N VAL A 35 -18.90 -30.99 6.87
CA VAL A 35 -18.46 -30.26 5.69
C VAL A 35 -18.27 -28.82 6.14
N GLY A 36 -17.07 -28.52 6.64
CA GLY A 36 -16.63 -27.15 6.80
C GLY A 36 -16.60 -26.53 5.42
N TRP A 37 -17.60 -25.72 5.11
CA TRP A 37 -17.56 -24.79 4.01
C TRP A 37 -16.45 -23.79 4.32
N GLY A 38 -15.22 -24.17 4.00
CA GLY A 38 -14.11 -23.26 3.93
C GLY A 38 -14.43 -22.28 2.81
N CYS A 39 -14.89 -21.09 3.17
CA CYS A 39 -14.72 -19.91 2.33
C CYS A 39 -13.22 -19.67 2.20
N SER A 40 -12.59 -20.43 1.30
CA SER A 40 -11.27 -20.16 0.82
C SER A 40 -11.37 -18.86 0.03
N SER A 41 -11.12 -17.73 0.70
CA SER A 41 -10.82 -16.48 0.02
C SER A 41 -9.54 -16.72 -0.76
N LYS A 42 -9.67 -17.20 -2.00
CA LYS A 42 -8.58 -17.17 -2.98
C LYS A 42 -8.21 -15.70 -3.09
N GLY A 43 -7.07 -15.34 -2.48
CA GLY A 43 -6.44 -14.07 -2.77
C GLY A 43 -6.34 -13.97 -4.28
N THR A 44 -6.85 -12.88 -4.83
CA THR A 44 -6.70 -12.57 -6.25
C THR A 44 -5.22 -12.55 -6.55
N ASP A 45 -4.77 -13.57 -7.28
CA ASP A 45 -3.42 -13.65 -7.79
C ASP A 45 -3.28 -12.56 -8.86
N LEU A 46 -2.80 -11.39 -8.44
CA LEU A 46 -2.54 -10.21 -9.27
C LEU A 46 -1.53 -10.51 -10.40
N HIS A 47 -0.90 -11.69 -10.38
CA HIS A 47 0.13 -12.06 -11.33
C HIS A 47 -0.40 -12.58 -12.67
N ASN A 48 -1.71 -12.86 -12.83
CA ASN A 48 -2.23 -13.52 -14.05
C ASN A 48 -3.51 -12.93 -14.65
N THR A 49 -3.91 -11.71 -14.29
CA THR A 49 -5.20 -11.13 -14.72
C THR A 49 -5.14 -10.37 -16.04
N GLY A 50 -4.00 -10.33 -16.74
CA GLY A 50 -3.82 -9.55 -17.97
C GLY A 50 -4.06 -8.03 -17.83
N THR A 51 -4.34 -7.55 -16.62
CA THR A 51 -4.68 -6.17 -16.26
C THR A 51 -4.10 -5.85 -14.88
N ARG A 52 -3.72 -4.59 -14.64
CA ARG A 52 -3.28 -4.09 -13.34
C ARG A 52 -4.45 -3.45 -12.60
N GLY A 53 -4.64 -3.81 -11.33
CA GLY A 53 -5.68 -3.21 -10.49
C GLY A 53 -5.50 -1.69 -10.31
N PRO A 54 -6.56 -0.94 -9.96
CA PRO A 54 -6.54 0.52 -9.88
C PRO A 54 -5.62 1.08 -8.77
N ALA A 55 -5.31 0.25 -7.77
CA ALA A 55 -4.41 0.57 -6.67
C ALA A 55 -2.95 0.14 -6.91
N VAL A 56 -2.65 -0.47 -8.07
CA VAL A 56 -1.28 -0.87 -8.40
C VAL A 56 -0.47 0.35 -8.83
N ILE A 57 0.63 0.60 -8.12
CA ILE A 57 1.63 1.61 -8.43
C ILE A 57 2.81 0.89 -9.07
N GLU A 58 3.25 1.36 -10.23
CA GLU A 58 4.47 0.88 -10.84
C GLU A 58 5.65 1.65 -10.24
N LEU A 59 6.47 0.98 -9.45
CA LEU A 59 7.66 1.58 -8.86
C LEU A 59 8.75 1.62 -9.92
N ARG A 60 9.07 2.84 -10.36
CA ARG A 60 10.18 3.14 -11.27
C ARG A 60 11.14 4.10 -10.58
N LEU A 61 12.41 4.00 -10.95
CA LEU A 61 13.40 5.01 -10.58
C LEU A 61 13.03 6.37 -11.22
N PRO A 62 13.41 7.50 -10.61
CA PRO A 62 13.07 8.85 -11.08
C PRO A 62 13.36 9.06 -12.57
N GLU A 63 12.50 9.82 -13.25
CA GLU A 63 12.63 10.14 -14.69
C GLU A 63 13.92 10.92 -15.02
N THR A 64 14.59 11.52 -14.02
CA THR A 64 15.90 12.18 -14.14
C THR A 64 17.07 11.19 -14.28
N ILE A 65 16.88 9.89 -13.96
CA ILE A 65 17.84 8.80 -14.29
C ILE A 65 17.70 8.34 -15.74
N GLY A 66 17.26 9.27 -16.61
CA GLY A 66 17.17 9.13 -18.05
C GLY A 66 15.96 8.32 -18.49
N ASP A 67 15.10 8.97 -19.30
CA ASP A 67 14.28 8.39 -20.37
C ASP A 67 13.47 7.11 -20.06
N ARG A 68 12.17 7.10 -20.40
CA ARG A 68 11.38 5.86 -20.47
C ARG A 68 12.04 4.78 -21.37
N SER A 69 13.06 5.14 -22.15
CA SER A 69 13.95 4.27 -22.94
C SER A 69 15.14 3.64 -22.18
N VAL A 70 15.52 4.10 -20.98
CA VAL A 70 16.58 3.46 -20.20
C VAL A 70 16.08 2.10 -19.74
N SER A 71 16.72 1.05 -20.27
CA SER A 71 16.38 -0.33 -19.98
C SER A 71 16.59 -0.64 -18.50
N LEU A 72 15.49 -0.84 -17.78
CA LEU A 72 15.56 -1.41 -16.45
C LEU A 72 16.22 -2.79 -16.55
N ARG A 73 17.18 -3.09 -15.66
CA ARG A 73 17.82 -4.42 -15.58
C ARG A 73 16.82 -5.55 -15.25
N ARG A 74 15.67 -5.18 -14.70
CA ARG A 74 14.56 -6.07 -14.33
C ARG A 74 13.23 -5.36 -14.59
N PRO A 75 12.12 -6.09 -14.77
CA PRO A 75 10.79 -5.49 -14.83
C PRO A 75 10.53 -4.54 -13.64
N ALA A 76 9.80 -3.46 -13.87
CA ALA A 76 9.38 -2.56 -12.79
C ALA A 76 8.52 -3.30 -11.76
N VAL A 77 8.72 -3.00 -10.48
CA VAL A 77 7.94 -3.61 -9.40
C VAL A 77 6.53 -3.07 -9.43
N GLN A 78 5.56 -3.96 -9.22
CA GLN A 78 4.14 -3.60 -9.20
C GLN A 78 3.61 -3.70 -7.78
N PHE A 79 3.53 -2.55 -7.16
CA PHE A 79 3.15 -2.40 -5.77
C PHE A 79 1.65 -2.24 -5.65
N ASP A 80 0.95 -3.25 -5.12
CA ASP A 80 -0.47 -3.12 -4.80
C ASP A 80 -0.67 -2.34 -3.49
N HIS A 81 -0.93 -1.04 -3.61
CA HIS A 81 -1.09 -0.16 -2.45
C HIS A 81 -2.33 -0.54 -1.62
N GLN A 82 -3.40 -1.05 -2.22
CA GLN A 82 -4.60 -1.44 -1.50
C GLN A 82 -4.35 -2.68 -0.65
N ALA A 83 -3.64 -3.68 -1.20
CA ALA A 83 -3.28 -4.88 -0.46
C ALA A 83 -2.41 -4.54 0.77
N HIS A 84 -1.43 -3.65 0.61
CA HIS A 84 -0.58 -3.19 1.71
C HIS A 84 -1.37 -2.40 2.75
N ALA A 85 -2.17 -1.41 2.33
CA ALA A 85 -2.98 -0.59 3.24
C ALA A 85 -3.99 -1.43 4.04
N GLN A 86 -4.59 -2.46 3.43
CA GLN A 86 -5.47 -3.40 4.12
C GLN A 86 -4.72 -4.29 5.10
N ALA A 87 -3.55 -4.80 4.72
CA ALA A 87 -2.72 -5.64 5.59
C ALA A 87 -2.15 -4.88 6.80
N LEU A 88 -1.94 -3.57 6.65
CA LEU A 88 -1.36 -2.66 7.64
C LEU A 88 -2.40 -1.71 8.28
N GLN A 89 -3.70 -2.02 8.16
CA GLN A 89 -4.76 -1.12 8.63
C GLN A 89 -4.61 -0.72 10.10
N LYS A 90 -4.06 -1.60 10.94
CA LYS A 90 -3.84 -1.35 12.37
C LYS A 90 -2.56 -0.55 12.64
N GLU A 91 -1.52 -0.81 11.86
CA GLU A 91 -0.22 -0.13 11.94
C GLU A 91 -0.30 1.30 11.36
N GLY A 92 -1.21 1.53 10.41
CA GLY A 92 -1.49 2.85 9.85
C GLY A 92 -0.50 3.30 8.76
N CYS A 93 -0.82 4.43 8.14
CA CYS A 93 -0.09 4.96 6.97
C CYS A 93 1.39 5.28 7.27
N GLU A 94 1.67 5.63 8.53
CA GLU A 94 3.02 5.97 9.02
C GLU A 94 3.98 4.76 9.04
N SER A 95 3.49 3.56 8.72
CA SER A 95 4.34 2.37 8.49
C SER A 95 5.18 2.47 7.22
N CYS A 96 4.72 3.24 6.22
CA CYS A 96 5.42 3.41 4.94
C CYS A 96 5.52 4.86 4.47
N HIS A 97 4.80 5.79 5.11
CA HIS A 97 4.87 7.21 4.82
C HIS A 97 5.43 8.01 6.00
N GLN A 98 6.27 9.00 5.72
CA GLN A 98 6.70 10.03 6.66
C GLN A 98 5.81 11.26 6.48
N VAL A 99 5.65 12.04 7.54
CA VAL A 99 5.01 13.35 7.46
C VAL A 99 6.04 14.36 6.95
N ASP A 100 5.80 14.97 5.80
CA ASP A 100 6.62 16.05 5.29
C ASP A 100 6.30 17.37 6.02
N GLN A 101 7.00 17.61 7.13
CA GLN A 101 6.81 18.80 7.94
C GLN A 101 7.05 20.11 7.16
N SER A 102 7.86 20.08 6.09
CA SER A 102 8.10 21.27 5.27
C SER A 102 6.87 21.72 4.47
N ARG A 103 5.90 20.81 4.29
CA ARG A 103 4.64 21.06 3.60
C ARG A 103 3.48 21.41 4.53
N VAL A 104 3.67 21.28 5.84
CA VAL A 104 2.69 21.73 6.83
C VAL A 104 2.72 23.26 6.86
N LYS A 105 1.74 23.91 6.22
CA LYS A 105 1.62 25.37 6.20
C LYS A 105 0.79 25.87 7.37
N GLU A 106 1.11 27.06 7.88
CA GLU A 106 0.26 27.78 8.84
C GLU A 106 -1.14 27.97 8.25
N GLY A 107 -2.19 27.56 8.99
CA GLY A 107 -3.57 27.54 8.50
C GLY A 107 -4.00 26.25 7.77
N SER A 108 -3.13 25.24 7.68
CA SER A 108 -3.56 23.90 7.23
C SER A 108 -4.67 23.37 8.15
N PRO A 109 -5.69 22.67 7.61
CA PRO A 109 -6.75 22.07 8.42
C PRO A 109 -6.17 21.25 9.57
N ALA A 110 -6.77 21.36 10.77
CA ALA A 110 -6.32 20.62 11.93
C ALA A 110 -6.29 19.11 11.62
N GLY A 111 -5.09 18.50 11.70
CA GLY A 111 -4.88 17.09 11.39
C GLY A 111 -4.39 16.78 9.98
N HIS A 112 -4.17 17.78 9.12
CA HIS A 112 -3.52 17.57 7.82
C HIS A 112 -2.07 17.09 8.00
N LYS A 113 -1.77 15.88 7.56
CA LYS A 113 -0.44 15.27 7.57
C LYS A 113 -0.04 14.96 6.12
N PRO A 114 0.80 15.78 5.47
CA PRO A 114 1.26 15.50 4.12
C PRO A 114 2.16 14.26 4.17
N LEU A 115 1.60 13.12 3.79
CA LEU A 115 2.29 11.84 3.82
C LEU A 115 3.12 11.67 2.54
N VAL A 116 4.43 11.55 2.70
CA VAL A 116 5.38 11.21 1.63
C VAL A 116 5.91 9.80 1.87
N PHE A 117 6.12 9.02 0.82
CA PHE A 117 6.66 7.67 0.98
C PHE A 117 8.06 7.72 1.61
N GLN A 118 8.37 6.83 2.56
CA GLN A 118 9.53 6.92 3.45
C GLN A 118 10.90 6.79 2.77
N VAL A 119 10.94 6.40 1.49
CA VAL A 119 12.20 6.30 0.75
C VAL A 119 12.64 7.69 0.32
N LEU A 120 13.69 8.21 0.95
CA LEU A 120 14.61 9.22 0.40
C LEU A 120 15.90 9.29 1.24
N PRO A 121 17.05 9.13 0.59
CA PRO A 121 17.79 10.31 0.13
C PRO A 121 18.05 10.28 -1.38
N ASP A 122 18.02 11.46 -2.02
CA ASP A 122 18.33 11.70 -3.46
C ASP A 122 17.48 10.98 -4.53
N LEU A 123 16.18 11.31 -4.58
CA LEU A 123 15.38 11.16 -5.81
C LEU A 123 15.67 12.25 -6.85
N ASP A 124 16.72 13.07 -6.67
CA ASP A 124 17.19 13.97 -7.73
C ASP A 124 17.65 13.19 -8.99
N GLY A 125 17.83 11.88 -8.83
CA GLY A 125 18.12 10.92 -9.87
C GLY A 125 19.61 10.75 -10.15
N THR A 126 20.46 11.27 -9.27
CA THR A 126 21.92 11.15 -9.43
C THR A 126 22.47 9.87 -8.80
N ASP A 127 21.83 9.34 -7.74
CA ASP A 127 22.21 8.07 -7.10
C ASP A 127 21.19 6.94 -7.35
N ARG A 128 21.38 6.29 -8.49
CA ARG A 128 20.57 5.12 -8.89
C ARG A 128 20.70 3.95 -7.93
N ASP A 129 21.93 3.61 -7.53
CA ASP A 129 22.18 2.41 -6.74
C ASP A 129 21.70 2.61 -5.30
N GLY A 130 21.98 3.77 -4.70
CA GLY A 130 21.42 4.13 -3.39
C GLY A 130 19.89 4.18 -3.37
N SER A 131 19.26 4.69 -4.45
CA SER A 131 17.80 4.62 -4.60
C SER A 131 17.27 3.18 -4.61
N MET A 132 17.91 2.29 -5.38
CA MET A 132 17.49 0.87 -5.42
C MET A 132 17.69 0.18 -4.06
N ASP A 133 18.81 0.43 -3.40
CA ASP A 133 19.12 -0.16 -2.10
C ASP A 133 18.11 0.30 -1.04
N ALA A 134 17.76 1.59 -1.01
CA ALA A 134 16.74 2.10 -0.09
C ALA A 134 15.35 1.47 -0.31
N TYR A 135 14.95 1.19 -1.56
CA TYR A 135 13.73 0.43 -1.83
C TYR A 135 13.84 -1.03 -1.36
N HIS A 136 14.97 -1.70 -1.61
CA HIS A 136 15.17 -3.08 -1.19
C HIS A 136 15.19 -3.20 0.34
N GLU A 137 15.93 -2.36 1.04
CA GLU A 137 15.99 -2.34 2.50
C GLU A 137 14.59 -2.15 3.09
N LEU A 138 13.87 -1.09 2.72
CA LEU A 138 12.53 -0.83 3.26
C LEU A 138 11.55 -1.98 3.02
N CYS A 139 11.52 -2.53 1.80
CA CYS A 139 10.56 -3.56 1.43
C CYS A 139 10.93 -4.92 2.04
N LEU A 140 12.20 -5.33 1.89
CA LEU A 140 12.65 -6.64 2.34
C LEU A 140 12.71 -6.73 3.85
N ASP A 141 13.13 -5.67 4.56
CA ASP A 141 13.17 -5.68 6.02
C ASP A 141 11.77 -5.86 6.60
N CYS A 142 10.80 -5.08 6.14
CA CYS A 142 9.41 -5.24 6.56
C CYS A 142 8.88 -6.64 6.24
N HIS A 143 9.16 -7.17 5.05
CA HIS A 143 8.71 -8.51 4.70
C HIS A 143 9.39 -9.62 5.53
N ASN A 144 10.68 -9.50 5.79
CA ASN A 144 11.45 -10.44 6.60
C ASN A 144 10.99 -10.41 8.06
N ASP A 145 10.85 -9.22 8.66
CA ASP A 145 10.41 -9.05 10.04
C ASP A 145 9.01 -9.61 10.27
N ARG A 146 8.09 -9.36 9.34
CA ARG A 146 6.73 -9.92 9.41
C ARG A 146 6.75 -11.43 9.31
N SER A 147 7.54 -11.99 8.39
CA SER A 147 7.68 -13.44 8.23
C SER A 147 8.27 -14.08 9.48
N ALA A 148 9.34 -13.50 10.04
CA ALA A 148 9.97 -13.94 11.28
C ALA A 148 9.00 -13.88 12.48
N ALA A 149 8.08 -12.91 12.49
CA ALA A 149 7.02 -12.80 13.48
C ALA A 149 5.82 -13.73 13.22
N GLY A 150 5.87 -14.61 12.21
CA GLY A 150 4.78 -15.51 11.85
C GLY A 150 3.54 -14.80 11.27
N LYS A 151 3.69 -13.55 10.82
CA LYS A 151 2.61 -12.76 10.19
C LYS A 151 2.58 -13.02 8.69
N LYS A 152 1.42 -12.76 8.06
CA LYS A 152 1.34 -12.68 6.60
C LYS A 152 2.30 -11.60 6.11
N SER A 153 3.13 -11.99 5.14
CA SER A 153 4.19 -11.17 4.57
C SER A 153 4.18 -11.21 3.04
N GLY A 154 4.92 -10.29 2.44
CA GLY A 154 5.11 -10.20 0.99
C GLY A 154 6.32 -10.98 0.48
N ALA A 155 6.58 -10.81 -0.81
CA ALA A 155 7.67 -11.44 -1.53
C ALA A 155 9.05 -10.96 -1.07
N VAL A 156 10.02 -11.88 -1.08
CA VAL A 156 11.43 -11.56 -0.76
C VAL A 156 12.39 -12.03 -1.84
N ALA A 157 11.92 -12.81 -2.81
CA ALA A 157 12.73 -13.21 -3.96
C ALA A 157 12.59 -12.23 -5.13
N CYS A 158 13.68 -12.04 -5.87
CA CYS A 158 13.74 -11.06 -6.97
C CYS A 158 12.60 -11.24 -7.99
N GLY A 159 12.32 -12.48 -8.41
CA GLY A 159 11.31 -12.77 -9.45
C GLY A 159 9.86 -12.66 -8.98
N GLU A 160 9.63 -12.56 -7.67
CA GLU A 160 8.29 -12.36 -7.10
C GLU A 160 7.92 -10.87 -7.01
N CYS A 161 8.92 -9.98 -6.89
CA CYS A 161 8.73 -8.52 -6.95
C CYS A 161 8.88 -8.00 -8.39
N HIS A 162 9.91 -8.44 -9.10
CA HIS A 162 10.22 -8.08 -10.48
C HIS A 162 9.64 -9.10 -11.46
N VAL A 163 8.33 -9.25 -11.44
CA VAL A 163 7.63 -10.26 -12.24
C VAL A 163 7.75 -9.91 -13.72
N GLU A 164 8.39 -10.81 -14.48
CA GLU A 164 8.35 -10.77 -15.94
C GLU A 164 6.93 -11.05 -16.40
N ARG A 165 6.37 -10.14 -17.21
CA ARG A 165 5.15 -10.42 -17.95
C ARG A 165 5.51 -10.54 -19.40
N HIS A 166 5.39 -11.76 -19.93
CA HIS A 166 5.41 -12.01 -21.36
C HIS A 166 4.13 -11.41 -21.97
N VAL A 167 4.19 -10.12 -22.29
CA VAL A 167 3.30 -9.55 -23.29
C VAL A 167 4.21 -8.86 -24.29
N GLU A 168 4.56 -9.59 -25.35
CA GLU A 168 5.03 -8.99 -26.59
C GLU A 168 3.99 -7.93 -26.99
N SER A 169 4.38 -6.65 -26.93
CA SER A 169 3.55 -5.46 -27.18
C SER A 169 2.60 -5.06 -26.04
N GLU A 170 2.77 -3.81 -25.59
CA GLU A 170 1.91 -3.03 -24.71
C GLU A 170 1.92 -3.37 -23.21
N ALA A 171 2.26 -2.35 -22.40
CA ALA A 171 2.21 -2.41 -20.95
C ALA A 171 0.84 -2.93 -20.49
N THR A 172 0.82 -3.94 -19.60
CA THR A 172 -0.41 -4.47 -18.99
C THR A 172 -1.38 -3.34 -18.65
N PRO A 173 -2.59 -3.29 -19.27
CA PRO A 173 -3.51 -2.18 -19.08
C PRO A 173 -3.81 -1.94 -17.61
N SER A 174 -3.72 -0.69 -17.18
CA SER A 174 -4.12 -0.29 -15.83
C SER A 174 -5.62 -0.05 -15.81
N LEU A 175 -6.30 -0.59 -14.81
CA LEU A 175 -7.70 -0.28 -14.51
C LEU A 175 -7.85 1.02 -13.69
N ARG A 176 -6.74 1.73 -13.42
CA ARG A 176 -6.77 3.02 -12.74
C ARG A 176 -7.40 4.06 -13.66
N GLU A 177 -8.53 4.58 -13.25
CA GLU A 177 -9.19 5.71 -13.88
C GLU A 177 -8.85 7.03 -13.19
N SER A 178 -8.88 8.12 -13.96
CA SER A 178 -8.74 9.45 -13.38
C SER A 178 -10.02 9.84 -12.63
N LEU A 179 -9.93 10.16 -11.34
CA LEU A 179 -11.06 10.72 -10.60
C LEU A 179 -11.41 12.11 -11.14
N ARG A 180 -12.72 12.34 -11.31
CA ARG A 180 -13.29 13.59 -11.79
C ARG A 180 -14.52 13.92 -10.97
N PHE A 181 -14.71 15.21 -10.73
CA PHE A 181 -15.90 15.72 -10.05
C PHE A 181 -16.89 16.10 -11.13
N ASP A 182 -17.86 15.22 -11.38
CA ASP A 182 -19.07 15.64 -12.09
C ASP A 182 -19.92 16.55 -11.19
N SER A 183 -21.00 17.13 -11.73
CA SER A 183 -21.86 18.04 -10.99
C SER A 183 -22.46 17.40 -9.72
N SER A 184 -22.73 16.09 -9.72
CA SER A 184 -23.29 15.38 -8.58
C SER A 184 -22.25 15.17 -7.48
N LEU A 185 -21.07 14.67 -7.82
CA LEU A 185 -19.97 14.46 -6.88
C LEU A 185 -19.46 15.79 -6.32
N HIS A 186 -19.37 16.82 -7.15
CA HIS A 186 -19.02 18.17 -6.70
C HIS A 186 -20.06 18.71 -5.71
N TYR A 187 -21.34 18.63 -6.05
CA TYR A 187 -22.41 19.09 -5.16
C TYR A 187 -22.41 18.38 -3.81
N ARG A 188 -22.14 17.07 -3.77
CA ARG A 188 -22.02 16.30 -2.52
C ARG A 188 -20.90 16.84 -1.62
N HIS A 189 -19.76 17.23 -2.18
CA HIS A 189 -18.66 17.83 -1.40
C HIS A 189 -19.03 19.24 -0.94
N VAL A 190 -19.60 20.07 -1.81
CA VAL A 190 -20.10 21.40 -1.46
C VAL A 190 -21.04 21.32 -0.25
N LYS A 191 -21.94 20.33 -0.19
CA LYS A 191 -22.81 20.11 0.97
C LYS A 191 -22.11 19.54 2.19
N ALA A 192 -21.13 18.66 2.02
CA ALA A 192 -20.34 18.16 3.14
C ALA A 192 -19.44 19.24 3.77
N HIS A 193 -19.10 20.28 3.01
CA HIS A 193 -18.26 21.40 3.46
C HIS A 193 -19.04 22.70 3.71
N ASP A 194 -20.35 22.64 3.96
CA ASP A 194 -21.20 23.79 4.28
C ASP A 194 -21.08 24.96 3.28
N ASP A 195 -21.00 24.65 1.99
CA ASP A 195 -20.84 25.62 0.90
C ASP A 195 -19.54 26.47 1.00
N LYS A 196 -18.51 26.02 1.74
CA LYS A 196 -17.20 26.68 1.88
C LYS A 196 -16.25 26.37 0.73
N CYS A 197 -16.34 27.16 -0.34
CA CYS A 197 -15.48 27.02 -1.52
C CYS A 197 -13.98 27.15 -1.21
N GLU A 198 -13.63 27.96 -0.21
CA GLU A 198 -12.25 28.22 0.24
C GLU A 198 -11.56 26.99 0.84
N ALA A 199 -12.32 25.95 1.18
CA ALA A 199 -11.76 24.68 1.65
C ALA A 199 -11.02 23.92 0.54
N CYS A 200 -11.26 24.24 -0.73
CA CYS A 200 -10.67 23.51 -1.87
C CYS A 200 -10.13 24.43 -2.97
N HIS A 201 -10.80 25.54 -3.27
CA HIS A 201 -10.41 26.43 -4.37
C HIS A 201 -9.44 27.51 -3.93
N HIS A 202 -8.39 27.69 -4.73
CA HIS A 202 -7.42 28.74 -4.53
C HIS A 202 -6.93 29.30 -5.87
N VAL A 203 -6.42 30.52 -5.83
CA VAL A 203 -5.62 31.14 -6.89
C VAL A 203 -4.24 31.46 -6.33
N ALA A 204 -3.27 31.72 -7.22
CA ALA A 204 -1.96 32.19 -6.81
C ALA A 204 -2.07 33.51 -6.04
N GLY A 205 -1.33 33.62 -4.93
CA GLY A 205 -1.16 34.85 -4.15
C GLY A 205 -0.05 35.75 -4.70
N GLU A 206 0.32 36.78 -3.93
CA GLU A 206 1.35 37.76 -4.31
C GLU A 206 2.78 37.23 -4.10
N GLY A 207 2.96 36.29 -3.16
CA GLY A 207 4.24 35.65 -2.87
C GLY A 207 4.44 34.29 -3.58
N PRO A 208 5.70 33.85 -3.78
CA PRO A 208 6.00 32.52 -4.29
C PRO A 208 5.32 31.41 -3.48
N GLY A 209 4.56 30.53 -4.13
CA GLY A 209 3.87 29.41 -3.48
C GLY A 209 2.72 29.81 -2.53
N GLN A 210 2.35 31.09 -2.49
CA GLN A 210 1.19 31.59 -1.75
C GLN A 210 -0.09 31.24 -2.51
N ARG A 211 -1.13 30.87 -1.77
CA ARG A 211 -2.45 30.51 -2.28
C ARG A 211 -3.50 31.31 -1.51
N VAL A 212 -4.44 31.92 -2.22
CA VAL A 212 -5.55 32.69 -1.62
C VAL A 212 -6.87 32.28 -2.26
N TYR A 213 -7.96 32.30 -1.49
CA TYR A 213 -9.29 32.12 -2.05
C TYR A 213 -9.80 33.44 -2.67
N LYS A 214 -10.39 33.34 -3.87
CA LYS A 214 -11.06 34.45 -4.53
C LYS A 214 -12.43 33.99 -5.01
N LYS A 215 -13.48 34.52 -4.38
CA LYS A 215 -14.87 34.20 -4.72
C LYS A 215 -15.19 34.54 -6.17
N GLY A 216 -15.82 33.60 -6.88
CA GLY A 216 -16.17 33.72 -8.29
C GLY A 216 -15.03 33.38 -9.26
N ALA A 217 -13.85 32.98 -8.75
CA ALA A 217 -12.72 32.52 -9.53
C ALA A 217 -12.48 31.01 -9.37
N GLU A 218 -13.46 30.26 -8.88
CA GLU A 218 -13.38 28.80 -8.74
C GLU A 218 -13.31 28.15 -10.12
N GLU A 219 -12.28 27.33 -10.35
CA GLU A 219 -12.09 26.55 -11.57
C GLU A 219 -11.66 25.11 -11.23
N SER A 220 -11.81 24.20 -12.20
CA SER A 220 -11.24 22.85 -12.14
C SER A 220 -9.74 22.90 -11.83
N CYS A 221 -9.27 22.01 -10.95
CA CYS A 221 -7.84 21.86 -10.64
C CYS A 221 -6.99 21.70 -11.91
N ARG A 222 -7.54 21.03 -12.94
CA ARG A 222 -6.88 20.79 -14.22
C ARG A 222 -6.66 22.04 -15.07
N GLY A 223 -7.36 23.14 -14.78
CA GLY A 223 -7.14 24.42 -15.45
C GLY A 223 -5.74 24.98 -15.18
N CYS A 224 -5.14 24.62 -14.05
CA CYS A 224 -3.79 25.05 -13.67
C CYS A 224 -2.82 23.88 -13.43
N HIS A 225 -3.26 22.80 -12.79
CA HIS A 225 -2.41 21.66 -12.43
C HIS A 225 -2.36 20.61 -13.56
N GLY A 226 -1.20 20.52 -14.22
CA GLY A 226 -0.93 19.60 -15.33
C GLY A 226 -0.33 18.27 -14.90
N ALA A 227 0.15 17.48 -15.86
CA ALA A 227 0.77 16.18 -15.59
C ALA A 227 2.12 16.28 -14.87
N VAL A 228 2.85 17.37 -15.10
CA VAL A 228 4.20 17.62 -14.57
C VAL A 228 4.16 18.84 -13.64
N GLU A 229 4.99 18.79 -12.60
CA GLU A 229 5.20 19.91 -11.69
C GLU A 229 5.86 21.09 -12.41
N GLN A 230 5.44 22.30 -12.08
CA GLN A 230 6.01 23.56 -12.58
C GLN A 230 6.44 24.40 -11.38
N GLU A 231 7.30 25.40 -11.59
CA GLU A 231 7.76 26.27 -10.51
C GLU A 231 6.58 26.88 -9.74
N GLY A 232 6.51 26.58 -8.44
CA GLY A 232 5.44 27.04 -7.56
C GLY A 232 4.06 26.40 -7.82
N ARG A 233 3.96 25.37 -8.68
CA ARG A 233 2.70 24.70 -9.01
C ARG A 233 2.86 23.17 -9.09
N PRO A 234 2.34 22.41 -8.11
CA PRO A 234 2.42 20.95 -8.12
C PRO A 234 1.68 20.34 -9.31
N SER A 235 2.07 19.13 -9.72
CA SER A 235 1.30 18.34 -10.70
C SER A 235 -0.11 18.05 -10.18
N LEU A 236 -1.04 17.66 -11.06
CA LEU A 236 -2.39 17.28 -10.66
C LEU A 236 -2.38 16.12 -9.68
N GLN A 237 -1.56 15.09 -9.94
CA GLN A 237 -1.44 13.95 -9.04
C GLN A 237 -0.99 14.41 -7.65
N HIS A 238 -0.07 15.37 -7.59
CA HIS A 238 0.45 15.89 -6.35
C HIS A 238 -0.59 16.76 -5.62
N ALA A 239 -1.24 17.70 -6.33
CA ALA A 239 -2.24 18.61 -5.79
C ALA A 239 -3.43 17.88 -5.15
N VAL A 240 -3.97 16.84 -5.82
CA VAL A 240 -5.14 16.11 -5.30
C VAL A 240 -4.82 15.17 -4.12
N HIS A 241 -3.56 15.00 -3.74
CA HIS A 241 -3.13 14.19 -2.59
C HIS A 241 -2.59 15.03 -1.43
N GLN A 242 -2.44 16.35 -1.60
CA GLN A 242 -1.77 17.22 -0.62
C GLN A 242 -2.55 18.46 -0.18
N ASP A 243 -3.64 18.83 -0.84
CA ASP A 243 -4.52 19.92 -0.42
C ASP A 243 -5.82 19.35 0.18
#